data_AF-V9LF98-F1
#
_entry.id   AF-V9LF98-F1
#
_cell.length_a   1.000
_cell.length_b   1.000
_cell.length_c   1.000
_cell.angle_alpha   90.00
_cell.angle_beta   90.00
_cell.angle_gamma   90.00
#
_symmetry.space_group_name_H-M   'P 1'
#
loop_
_entity.id
_entity.type
_entity.pdbx_description
1 polymer ?
#
loop_
_entity_poly.entity_id
_entity_poly.type
_entity_poly.pdbx_seq_one_letter_code
_entity_poly.pdbx_strand_id
1 'polypeptide(L)'
;MEAQESWRPPRQCDNYQSEWRCCRSLRNLFHHYYAYGEIPSCQQWKSDYMNCVEWEKHKSQEAKKALLESERKRVKDQKRYSPVWKLRKNPPADWHLPLNDSQQK
;
A
#
# COMPACT_ATOMS: atom_id res chain seq x y z
N MET A 1 -24.51 -16.74 -22.86
CA MET A 1 -23.60 -17.52 -22.01
C MET A 1 -22.57 -16.56 -21.42
N GLU A 2 -22.83 -16.04 -20.22
CA GLU A 2 -21.83 -15.28 -19.49
C GLU A 2 -20.71 -16.24 -19.10
N ALA A 3 -19.49 -15.96 -19.54
CA ALA A 3 -18.33 -16.67 -19.06
C ALA A 3 -18.30 -16.51 -17.53
N GLN A 4 -18.33 -17.63 -16.79
CA GLN A 4 -18.01 -17.61 -15.37
C GLN A 4 -16.58 -17.07 -15.25
N GLU A 5 -16.46 -15.77 -14.99
CA GLU A 5 -15.18 -15.13 -14.80
C GLU A 5 -14.58 -15.73 -13.53
N SER A 6 -13.63 -16.66 -13.72
CA SER A 6 -12.96 -17.31 -12.60
C SER A 6 -12.27 -16.22 -11.78
N TRP A 7 -12.72 -16.04 -10.54
CA TRP A 7 -12.21 -14.99 -9.68
C TRP A 7 -10.68 -15.10 -9.56
N ARG A 8 -9.99 -14.01 -9.85
CA ARG A 8 -8.54 -13.87 -9.69
C ARG A 8 -8.25 -13.00 -8.48
N PRO A 9 -7.26 -13.36 -7.65
CA PRO A 9 -6.85 -12.50 -6.55
C PRO A 9 -6.38 -11.14 -7.08
N PRO A 10 -6.60 -10.04 -6.33
CA PRO A 10 -6.23 -8.68 -6.78
C PRO A 10 -4.75 -8.52 -7.13
N ARG A 11 -3.89 -9.36 -6.53
CA ARG A 11 -2.45 -9.46 -6.81
C ARG A 11 -2.07 -10.94 -6.89
N GLN A 12 -0.99 -11.23 -7.62
CA GLN A 12 -0.42 -12.58 -7.67
C GLN A 12 0.15 -12.98 -6.30
N CYS A 13 0.16 -14.28 -5.99
CA CYS A 13 0.65 -14.77 -4.70
C CYS A 13 2.13 -14.43 -4.45
N ASP A 14 2.95 -14.37 -5.50
CA ASP A 14 4.36 -13.95 -5.42
C ASP A 14 4.52 -12.50 -4.91
N ASN A 15 3.57 -11.62 -5.23
CA ASN A 15 3.57 -10.26 -4.71
C ASN A 15 3.31 -10.24 -3.20
N TYR A 16 2.36 -11.05 -2.69
CA TYR A 16 2.16 -11.15 -1.25
C TYR A 16 3.39 -11.73 -0.53
N GLN A 17 4.06 -12.70 -1.18
CA GLN A 17 5.29 -13.29 -0.64
C GLN A 17 6.43 -12.27 -0.57
N SER A 18 6.63 -11.48 -1.62
CA SER A 18 7.69 -10.46 -1.68
C SER A 18 7.44 -9.34 -0.66
N GLU A 19 6.19 -8.90 -0.49
CA GLU A 19 5.80 -7.93 0.54
C GLU A 19 6.04 -8.46 1.95
N TRP A 20 5.71 -9.73 2.21
CA TRP A 20 6.00 -10.36 3.50
C TRP A 20 7.51 -10.42 3.79
N ARG A 21 8.33 -10.77 2.78
CA ARG A 21 9.80 -10.76 2.91
C ARG A 21 10.33 -9.34 3.13
N CYS A 22 9.80 -8.36 2.40
CA CYS A 22 10.17 -6.95 2.53
C CYS A 22 9.83 -6.44 3.94
N CYS A 23 8.63 -6.74 4.44
CA CYS A 23 8.19 -6.34 5.78
C CYS A 23 9.16 -6.81 6.87
N ARG A 24 9.64 -8.05 6.75
CA ARG A 24 10.58 -8.67 7.71
C ARG A 24 12.03 -8.24 7.52
N SER A 25 12.35 -7.50 6.46
CA SER A 25 13.72 -7.09 6.19
C SER A 25 14.21 -6.10 7.26
N LEU A 26 15.50 -6.17 7.59
CA LEU A 26 16.12 -5.24 8.54
C LEU A 26 15.95 -3.79 8.09
N ARG A 27 16.08 -3.52 6.78
CA ARG A 27 15.87 -2.18 6.22
C ARG A 27 14.48 -1.64 6.52
N ASN A 28 13.44 -2.46 6.33
CA ASN A 28 12.08 -2.06 6.64
C ASN A 28 11.89 -1.86 8.15
N LEU A 29 12.45 -2.74 8.97
CA LEU A 29 12.42 -2.61 10.43
C LEU A 29 13.04 -1.28 10.90
N PHE A 30 14.25 -0.95 10.44
CA PHE A 30 14.90 0.31 10.78
C PHE A 30 14.08 1.51 10.33
N HIS A 31 13.59 1.51 9.09
CA HIS A 31 12.74 2.60 8.58
C HIS A 31 11.49 2.78 9.47
N HIS A 32 10.80 1.69 9.80
CA HIS A 32 9.57 1.74 10.58
C HIS A 32 9.82 2.21 12.02
N TYR A 33 10.92 1.77 12.62
CA TYR A 33 11.34 2.20 13.95
C TYR A 33 11.65 3.71 14.00
N TYR A 34 12.40 4.24 13.02
CA TYR A 34 12.71 5.67 13.01
C TYR A 34 11.55 6.57 12.56
N ALA A 35 10.64 6.07 11.71
CA ALA A 35 9.48 6.84 11.25
C ALA A 35 8.35 6.86 12.28
N TYR A 36 8.11 5.75 12.98
CA TYR A 36 6.92 5.57 13.83
C TYR A 36 7.23 5.18 15.28
N GLY A 37 8.48 4.83 15.62
CA GLY A 37 8.86 4.37 16.96
C GLY A 37 8.48 2.92 17.26
N GLU A 38 7.96 2.18 16.29
CA GLU A 38 7.36 0.86 16.48
C GLU A 38 7.93 -0.20 15.54
N ILE A 39 7.91 -1.45 16.00
CA ILE A 39 8.26 -2.63 15.19
C ILE A 39 7.02 -3.03 14.36
N PRO A 40 7.13 -3.14 13.02
CA PRO A 40 5.98 -3.43 12.18
C PRO A 40 5.48 -4.86 12.38
N SER A 41 4.16 -5.05 12.44
CA SER A 41 3.55 -6.38 12.43
C SER A 41 3.44 -6.94 11.01
N CYS A 42 4.26 -7.95 10.70
CA CYS A 42 4.24 -8.62 9.39
C CYS A 42 3.24 -9.78 9.29
N GLN A 43 2.41 -9.97 10.32
CA GLN A 43 1.46 -11.09 10.37
C GLN A 43 0.38 -10.97 9.28
N GLN A 44 -0.07 -9.75 8.98
CA GLN A 44 -1.09 -9.52 7.94
C GLN A 44 -0.61 -10.02 6.57
N TRP A 45 0.60 -9.64 6.14
CA TRP A 45 1.19 -10.10 4.88
C TRP A 45 1.37 -11.63 4.83
N LYS A 46 1.71 -12.24 5.96
CA LYS A 46 1.82 -13.71 6.05
C LYS A 46 0.45 -14.38 5.84
N SER A 47 -0.59 -13.89 6.51
CA SER A 47 -1.94 -14.40 6.38
C SER A 47 -2.48 -14.22 4.95
N ASP A 48 -2.24 -13.06 4.35
CA ASP A 48 -2.65 -12.78 2.97
C ASP A 48 -1.96 -13.71 1.96
N TYR A 49 -0.65 -13.95 2.13
CA TYR A 49 0.06 -14.93 1.31
C TYR A 49 -0.55 -16.34 1.44
N MET A 50 -0.83 -16.80 2.67
CA MET A 50 -1.43 -18.11 2.90
C MET A 50 -2.84 -18.21 2.29
N ASN A 51 -3.67 -17.19 2.46
CA ASN A 51 -5.00 -17.13 1.85
C ASN A 51 -4.93 -17.13 0.31
N CYS A 52 -3.90 -16.50 -0.27
CA CYS A 52 -3.69 -16.52 -1.72
C CYS A 52 -3.36 -17.93 -2.23
N VAL A 53 -2.42 -18.60 -1.56
CA VAL A 53 -2.05 -19.98 -1.90
C VAL A 53 -3.23 -20.94 -1.71
N GLU A 54 -4.00 -20.76 -0.64
CA GLU A 54 -5.19 -21.56 -0.35
C GLU A 54 -6.27 -21.39 -1.44
N TRP A 55 -6.48 -20.18 -1.93
CA TRP A 55 -7.35 -19.94 -3.08
C TRP A 55 -6.82 -20.61 -4.35
N GLU A 56 -5.52 -20.53 -4.64
CA GLU A 56 -4.97 -21.12 -5.86
C GLU A 56 -5.12 -22.64 -5.87
N LYS A 57 -4.86 -23.29 -4.73
CA LYS A 57 -4.94 -24.76 -4.59
C LYS A 57 -6.35 -25.29 -4.42
N HIS A 58 -7.12 -24.70 -3.52
CA HIS A 58 -8.39 -25.26 -3.03
C HIS A 58 -9.61 -24.43 -3.40
N LYS A 59 -9.43 -23.24 -4.00
CA LYS A 59 -10.52 -22.31 -4.36
C LYS A 59 -11.45 -21.99 -3.16
N SER A 60 -10.88 -21.93 -1.95
CA SER A 60 -11.62 -21.65 -0.71
C SER A 60 -12.29 -20.27 -0.75
N GLN A 61 -13.59 -20.23 -0.51
CA GLN A 61 -14.35 -18.97 -0.48
C GLN A 61 -13.98 -18.11 0.72
N GLU A 62 -13.58 -18.72 1.83
CA GLU A 62 -13.12 -18.06 3.05
C GLU A 62 -11.83 -17.30 2.79
N ALA A 63 -10.85 -17.96 2.17
CA ALA A 63 -9.58 -17.37 1.79
C ALA A 63 -9.76 -16.19 0.82
N LYS A 64 -10.67 -16.33 -0.15
CA LYS A 64 -11.08 -15.25 -1.06
C LYS A 64 -11.67 -14.05 -0.31
N LYS A 65 -12.60 -14.27 0.61
CA LYS A 65 -13.23 -13.20 1.40
C LYS A 65 -12.20 -12.46 2.27
N ALA A 66 -11.34 -13.21 2.97
CA ALA A 66 -10.30 -12.65 3.82
C ALA A 66 -9.31 -11.77 3.03
N LEU A 67 -8.87 -12.23 1.84
CA LEU A 67 -8.02 -11.43 0.95
C LEU A 67 -8.68 -10.14 0.49
N LEU A 68 -9.94 -10.21 0.06
CA LEU A 68 -10.68 -9.03 -0.38
C LEU A 68 -10.84 -8.00 0.74
N GLU A 69 -11.08 -8.45 1.97
CA GLU A 69 -11.19 -7.59 3.13
C GLU A 69 -9.85 -6.92 3.48
N SER A 70 -8.75 -7.69 3.49
CA SER A 70 -7.41 -7.14 3.73
C SER A 70 -7.04 -6.08 2.70
N GLU A 71 -7.29 -6.34 1.41
CA GLU A 71 -7.02 -5.37 0.34
C GLU A 71 -7.87 -4.11 0.44
N ARG A 72 -9.16 -4.25 0.76
CA ARG A 72 -10.05 -3.10 1.00
C ARG A 72 -9.54 -2.25 2.14
N LYS A 73 -9.13 -2.87 3.25
CA LYS A 73 -8.55 -2.17 4.39
C LYS A 73 -7.30 -1.40 3.99
N ARG A 74 -6.37 -2.05 3.26
CA ARG A 74 -5.14 -1.42 2.78
C ARG A 74 -5.39 -0.21 1.87
N VAL A 75 -6.30 -0.34 0.90
CA VAL A 75 -6.67 0.79 0.01
C VAL A 75 -7.29 1.94 0.80
N LYS A 76 -8.09 1.63 1.82
CA LYS A 76 -8.67 2.63 2.72
C LYS A 76 -7.58 3.34 3.53
N ASP A 77 -6.63 2.61 4.09
CA ASP A 77 -5.52 3.16 4.87
C ASP A 77 -4.60 4.05 4.01
N GLN A 78 -4.33 3.65 2.76
CA GLN A 78 -3.56 4.46 1.81
C GLN A 78 -4.27 5.80 1.49
N LYS A 79 -5.60 5.81 1.49
CA LYS A 79 -6.42 7.01 1.25
C LYS A 79 -6.69 7.82 2.51
N ARG A 80 -6.24 7.37 3.69
CA ARG A 80 -6.54 8.01 4.98
C ARG A 80 -5.94 9.41 5.08
N TYR A 81 -4.76 9.62 4.50
CA TYR A 81 -4.06 10.89 4.56
C TYR A 81 -4.41 11.73 3.33
N SER A 82 -5.23 12.77 3.52
CA SER A 82 -5.42 13.78 2.48
C SER A 82 -4.14 14.59 2.35
N PRO A 83 -3.60 14.78 1.13
CA PRO A 83 -2.42 15.61 0.95
C PRO A 83 -2.74 17.04 1.40
N VAL A 84 -1.88 17.60 2.26
CA VAL A 84 -1.97 19.00 2.71
C VAL A 84 -1.81 19.94 1.51
N TRP A 85 -0.94 19.56 0.57
CA TRP A 85 -0.67 20.30 -0.65
C TRP A 85 -1.50 19.75 -1.81
N LYS A 86 -2.31 20.61 -2.43
CA LYS A 86 -2.98 20.29 -3.69
C LYS A 86 -1.94 20.21 -4.81
N LEU A 87 -2.08 19.22 -5.71
CA LEU A 87 -1.25 19.12 -6.90
C LEU A 87 -1.44 20.38 -7.76
N ARG A 88 -0.37 21.17 -7.94
CA ARG A 88 -0.40 22.38 -8.76
C ARG A 88 -0.42 21.99 -10.23
N LYS A 89 -1.29 22.62 -11.02
CA LYS A 89 -1.34 22.41 -12.48
C LYS A 89 -0.31 23.25 -13.22
N ASN A 90 -0.08 24.47 -12.73
CA ASN A 90 0.85 25.44 -13.30
C ASN A 90 1.64 26.10 -12.16
N PRO A 91 2.86 26.60 -12.41
CA PRO A 91 3.57 27.43 -11.46
C PRO A 91 2.78 28.71 -11.16
N PRO A 92 2.96 29.34 -9.98
CA PRO A 92 2.45 30.69 -9.71
C PRO A 92 2.89 31.67 -10.80
N ALA A 93 2.05 32.64 -11.18
CA ALA A 93 2.37 33.55 -12.28
C ALA A 93 3.61 34.41 -12.01
N ASP A 94 3.87 34.70 -10.75
CA ASP A 94 4.94 35.53 -10.21
C ASP A 94 6.20 34.74 -9.83
N TRP A 95 6.27 33.45 -10.14
CA TRP A 95 7.40 32.59 -9.73
C TRP A 95 8.77 33.06 -10.26
N HIS A 96 8.78 33.79 -11.38
CA HIS A 96 9.99 34.26 -12.06
C HIS A 96 10.41 35.67 -11.60
N LEU A 97 9.63 36.32 -10.74
CA LEU A 97 9.97 37.65 -10.23
C LEU A 97 11.07 37.53 -9.17
N PRO A 98 12.03 38.48 -9.13
CA PRO A 98 13.04 38.49 -8.07
C PRO A 98 12.36 38.70 -6.72
N LEU A 99 12.88 38.00 -5.69
CA LEU A 99 12.43 38.19 -4.31
C LEU A 99 12.65 39.64 -3.91
N ASN A 100 11.65 40.27 -3.30
CA ASN A 100 11.79 41.62 -2.77
C ASN A 100 12.77 41.64 -1.59
N ASP A 101 13.43 42.77 -1.34
CA ASP A 101 14.50 42.89 -0.33
C ASP A 101 14.06 42.49 1.09
N SER A 102 12.75 42.58 1.38
CA SER A 102 12.16 42.11 2.64
C SER A 102 12.09 40.58 2.79
N GLN A 103 12.12 39.82 1.69
CA GLN A 103 12.06 38.35 1.65
C GLN A 103 13.44 37.69 1.48
N GLN A 104 14.52 38.47 1.34
CA GLN A 104 15.88 37.97 1.15
C GLN A 104 16.68 37.76 2.46
N LYS A 105 16.03 37.78 3.64
CA LYS A 105 16.70 37.59 4.94
C LYS A 105 16.63 36.16 5.45
#